data_AF-A0A1W9ST26-F1
#
_entry.id   AF-A0A1W9ST26-F1
#
_cell.length_a   1.000
_cell.length_b   1.000
_cell.length_c   1.000
_cell.angle_alpha   90.00
_cell.angle_beta   90.00
_cell.angle_gamma   90.00
#
_symmetry.space_group_name_H-M   'P 1'
#
loop_
_entity.id
_entity.type
_entity.pdbx_description
1 polymer ?
#
loop_
_entity_poly.entity_id
_entity_poly.type
_entity_poly.pdbx_seq_one_letter_code
_entity_poly.pdbx_strand_id
1 'polypeptide(L)' 'SLIQRKMSIGYNRAGRIIDQLEAAGIVGPFEGSKARQVLMPDEYALEQFLKTI' A
#
# COMPACT_ATOMS: atom_id res chain seq x y z
N SER A 1 11.45 -5.70 -4.17
CA SER A 1 10.52 -5.67 -3.00
C SER A 1 9.48 -6.79 -3.13
N LEU A 2 8.64 -7.03 -2.10
CA LEU A 2 7.62 -8.10 -2.12
C LEU A 2 6.53 -7.88 -3.19
N ILE A 3 6.02 -6.65 -3.31
CA ILE A 3 4.97 -6.30 -4.29
C ILE A 3 5.45 -6.45 -5.74
N GLN A 4 6.71 -6.09 -6.03
CA GLN A 4 7.31 -6.27 -7.35
C GLN A 4 7.31 -7.73 -7.79
N ARG A 5 7.66 -8.66 -6.88
CA ARG A 5 7.69 -10.10 -7.16
C ARG A 5 6.29 -10.69 -7.23
N LYS A 6 5.39 -10.30 -6.33
CA LYS A 6 4.02 -10.86 -6.29
C LYS A 6 3.15 -10.40 -7.44
N MET A 7 3.36 -9.17 -7.93
CA MET A 7 2.58 -8.62 -9.04
C MET A 7 3.35 -8.63 -10.37
N SER A 8 4.59 -9.12 -10.40
CA SER A 8 5.46 -9.12 -11.58
C SER A 8 5.61 -7.74 -12.23
N ILE A 9 5.84 -6.71 -11.41
CA ILE A 9 5.95 -5.30 -11.84
C ILE A 9 7.33 -4.69 -11.55
N GLY A 10 7.75 -3.76 -12.41
CA GLY A 10 9.00 -3.01 -12.24
C GLY A 10 8.96 -1.99 -11.10
N TYR A 11 10.15 -1.50 -10.70
CA TYR A 11 10.35 -0.59 -9.57
C TYR A 11 9.47 0.67 -9.64
N ASN A 12 9.48 1.38 -10.78
CA ASN A 12 8.71 2.62 -10.95
C ASN A 12 7.21 2.41 -10.78
N ARG A 13 6.69 1.28 -11.30
CA ARG A 13 5.27 0.95 -11.19
C ARG A 13 4.90 0.59 -9.75
N ALA A 14 5.75 -0.18 -9.07
CA ALA A 14 5.57 -0.51 -7.67
C ALA A 14 5.58 0.75 -6.78
N GLY A 15 6.48 1.70 -7.04
CA GLY A 15 6.53 2.99 -6.33
C GLY A 15 5.21 3.75 -6.45
N ARG A 16 4.72 3.95 -7.68
CA ARG A 16 3.44 4.64 -7.93
C ARG A 16 2.26 3.99 -7.22
N ILE A 17 2.20 2.65 -7.19
CA ILE A 17 1.14 1.94 -6.46
C ILE A 17 1.23 2.24 -4.97
N ILE A 18 2.43 2.20 -4.38
CA ILE A 18 2.62 2.49 -2.97
C ILE A 18 2.24 3.95 -2.64
N ASP A 19 2.59 4.91 -3.50
CA ASP A 19 2.20 6.32 -3.31
C ASP A 19 0.68 6.51 -3.44
N GLN A 20 0.01 5.79 -4.35
CA GLN A 20 -1.45 5.79 -4.44
C GLN A 20 -2.11 5.20 -3.20
N LEU A 21 -1.55 4.13 -2.63
CA LEU A 21 -2.05 3.52 -1.39
C LEU A 21 -1.85 4.44 -0.18
N GLU A 22 -0.78 5.23 -0.15
CA GLU A 22 -0.58 6.28 0.86
C GLU A 22 -1.63 7.39 0.71
N ALA A 23 -1.81 7.91 -0.51
CA ALA A 23 -2.83 8.94 -0.77
C ALA A 23 -4.26 8.46 -0.44
N ALA A 24 -4.52 7.16 -0.59
CA ALA A 24 -5.79 6.53 -0.23
C ALA A 24 -5.91 6.19 1.26
N GLY A 25 -4.91 6.47 2.11
CA GLY A 25 -4.96 6.16 3.54
C GLY A 25 -4.88 4.67 3.89
N ILE A 26 -4.42 3.83 2.96
CA ILE A 26 -4.28 2.37 3.17
C ILE A 26 -2.88 2.03 3.72
N VAL A 27 -1.88 2.82 3.34
CA VAL A 27 -0.49 2.70 3.78
C VAL A 27 -0.04 4.01 4.43
N GLY A 28 0.77 3.93 5.47
CA GLY A 28 1.33 5.09 6.17
C GLY A 28 2.38 5.86 5.35
N PRO A 29 2.86 7.00 5.86
CA PRO A 29 3.82 7.84 5.16
C PRO A 29 5.17 7.14 4.93
N PHE A 30 5.96 7.70 4.03
CA PHE A 30 7.34 7.25 3.83
C PHE A 30 8.23 7.58 5.05
N GLU A 31 8.83 6.56 5.66
CA GLU A 31 9.72 6.69 6.82
C GLU A 31 11.17 6.30 6.49
N GLY A 32 11.67 6.73 5.33
CA GLY A 32 13.07 6.52 4.93
C GLY A 32 13.37 5.07 4.58
N SER A 33 14.26 4.42 5.35
CA SER A 33 14.68 3.04 5.10
C SER A 33 13.71 1.99 5.64
N LYS A 34 12.73 2.39 6.46
CA LYS A 34 11.72 1.49 7.01
C LYS A 34 10.66 1.13 5.97
N ALA A 35 10.09 -0.06 6.12
CA ALA A 35 8.90 -0.42 5.37
C ALA A 35 7.74 0.48 5.82
N ARG A 36 6.91 0.93 4.87
CA ARG A 36 5.72 1.70 5.19
C ARG A 36 4.73 0.82 5.96
N GLN A 37 4.10 1.41 6.98
CA GLN A 37 3.09 0.74 7.79
C GLN A 37 1.83 0.45 6.95
N VAL A 38 1.25 -0.73 7.08
CA VAL A 38 -0.10 -1.00 6.56
C VAL A 38 -1.10 -0.54 7.61
N LEU A 39 -2.03 0.34 7.24
CA LEU A 39 -3.01 0.93 8.16
C LEU A 39 -4.26 0.06 8.34
N MET A 40 -4.47 -0.88 7.42
CA MET A 40 -5.55 -1.87 7.49
C MET A 40 -5.04 -3.14 8.19
N PRO A 41 -5.57 -3.49 9.37
CA PRO A 41 -5.07 -4.63 10.15
C PRO A 41 -5.38 -5.99 9.49
N ASP A 42 -6.49 -6.07 8.76
CA ASP A 42 -6.96 -7.26 8.08
C ASP A 42 -7.82 -6.91 6.85
N GLU A 43 -8.23 -7.95 6.13
CA GLU A 43 -9.05 -7.85 4.93
C GLU A 43 -10.45 -7.29 5.22
N TYR A 44 -11.04 -7.62 6.37
CA TYR A 44 -12.37 -7.13 6.74
C TYR A 44 -12.36 -5.61 6.95
N ALA A 45 -11.36 -5.08 7.66
CA ALA A 45 -11.19 -3.64 7.84
C ALA A 45 -10.98 -2.91 6.51
N LEU A 46 -10.17 -3.49 5.61
CA LEU A 46 -9.98 -2.97 4.26
C LEU A 46 -11.30 -2.96 3.47
N GLU A 47 -12.08 -4.03 3.50
CA GLU A 47 -13.38 -4.09 2.82
C GLU A 47 -14.37 -3.04 3.35
N GLN A 48 -14.44 -2.86 4.66
CA GLN A 48 -15.28 -1.81 5.24
C GLN A 48 -14.83 -0.43 4.79
N PHE A 49 -13.53 -0.18 4.77
CA PHE A 49 -12.96 1.08 4.28
C PHE A 49 -13.33 1.33 2.81
N LEU A 50 -13.14 0.34 1.93
CA LEU A 50 -13.44 0.48 0.50
C LEU A 50 -14.92 0.68 0.20
N LYS A 51 -15.83 0.21 1.05
CA LYS A 51 -17.29 0.47 0.93
C LYS A 51 -17.69 1.92 1.25
N THR A 52 -16.79 2.68 1.88
CA THR A 52 -17.05 4.08 2.27
C THR A 52 -16.51 5.11 1.27
N ILE A 53 -15.77 4.66 0.26
CA ILE A 53 -15.24 5.47 -0.84
C ILE A 53 -16.24 5.43 -2.01
#